data_AF-A0AB35S8F2-F1
#
_entry.id   AF-A0AB35S8F2-F1
#
_cell.length_a   1.000
_cell.length_b   1.000
_cell.length_c   1.000
_cell.angle_alpha   90.00
_cell.angle_beta   90.00
_cell.angle_gamma   90.00
#
_symmetry.space_group_name_H-M   'P 1'
#
loop_
_entity.id
_entity.type
_entity.pdbx_description
1 polymer ?
#
loop_
_entity_poly.entity_id
_entity_poly.type
_entity_poly.pdbx_seq_one_letter_code
_entity_poly.pdbx_strand_id
1 'polypeptide(L)'
;MSDFSERDRELLARFGMTEEQVRNDVERMEDEDADHGITGPVHYGLHMLPRHKERMISVTIKMPESQLERITAAAKRYHISRSEYMRRQLTNA
;
A
#
# COMPACT_ATOMS: atom_id res chain seq x y z
N MET A 1 -16.73 23.82 16.73
CA MET A 1 -16.38 23.54 18.15
C MET A 1 -15.04 22.86 18.12
N SER A 2 -14.06 23.28 18.92
CA SER A 2 -12.71 22.65 18.88
C SER A 2 -12.82 21.24 19.45
N ASP A 3 -12.47 20.22 18.65
CA ASP A 3 -12.44 18.80 19.04
C ASP A 3 -11.35 18.48 20.08
N PHE A 4 -10.48 19.43 20.41
CA PHE A 4 -9.39 19.25 21.37
C PHE A 4 -9.85 19.51 22.80
N SER A 5 -9.66 18.51 23.67
CA SER A 5 -9.90 18.63 25.11
C SER A 5 -8.82 19.49 25.80
N GLU A 6 -9.06 19.90 27.04
CA GLU A 6 -8.03 20.62 27.83
C GLU A 6 -6.74 19.81 28.00
N ARG A 7 -6.87 18.49 28.12
CA ARG A 7 -5.73 17.57 28.21
C ARG A 7 -4.92 17.55 26.90
N ASP A 8 -5.59 17.63 25.76
CA ASP A 8 -4.91 17.65 24.47
C ASP A 8 -4.13 18.96 24.29
N ARG A 9 -4.68 20.09 24.73
CA ARG A 9 -3.97 21.38 24.71
C ARG A 9 -2.74 21.38 25.61
N GLU A 10 -2.82 20.77 26.79
CA GLU A 10 -1.66 20.62 27.68
C GLU A 10 -0.57 19.74 27.03
N LEU A 11 -0.98 18.65 26.37
CA LEU A 11 -0.06 17.77 25.64
C LEU A 11 0.62 18.50 24.47
N LEU A 12 -0.16 19.22 23.66
CA LEU A 12 0.34 20.01 22.54
C LEU A 12 1.37 21.06 23.00
N ALA A 13 1.07 21.78 24.09
CA ALA A 13 2.01 22.74 24.67
C ALA A 13 3.30 22.08 25.14
N ARG A 14 3.22 20.88 25.74
CA ARG A 14 4.39 20.12 26.21
C ARG A 14 5.33 19.69 25.07
N PHE A 15 4.78 19.37 23.91
CA PHE A 15 5.55 18.96 22.73
C PHE A 15 5.81 20.11 21.75
N GLY A 16 5.38 21.33 22.06
CA GLY A 16 5.56 22.51 21.21
C GLY A 16 4.79 22.44 19.89
N MET A 17 3.64 21.77 19.88
CA MET A 17 2.81 21.56 18.70
C MET A 17 1.54 22.44 18.76
N THR A 18 0.98 22.77 17.60
CA THR A 18 -0.28 23.52 17.52
C THR A 18 -1.45 22.60 17.14
N GLU A 19 -2.68 22.99 17.49
CA GLU A 19 -3.90 22.27 17.09
C GLU A 19 -4.00 22.15 15.55
N GLU A 20 -3.60 23.20 14.83
CA GLU A 20 -3.60 23.23 13.36
C GLU A 20 -2.58 22.27 12.75
N GLN A 21 -1.37 22.20 13.32
CA GLN A 21 -0.34 21.27 12.88
C GLN A 21 -0.80 19.82 13.01
N VAL A 22 -1.39 19.46 14.16
CA VAL A 22 -1.90 18.09 14.37
C VAL A 22 -3.05 17.76 13.44
N ARG A 23 -3.96 18.70 13.17
CA ARG A 23 -5.04 18.47 12.20
C ARG A 23 -4.49 18.20 10.80
N ASN A 24 -3.54 19.02 10.35
CA ASN A 24 -2.91 18.87 9.04
C ASN A 24 -2.07 17.58 8.95
N ASP A 25 -1.51 17.11 10.06
CA ASP A 25 -0.78 15.84 10.10
C ASP A 25 -1.74 14.63 10.09
N VAL A 26 -2.89 14.70 10.77
CA VAL A 26 -3.93 13.67 10.68
C VAL A 26 -4.49 13.55 9.27
N GLU A 27 -4.89 14.66 8.66
CA GLU A 27 -5.39 14.65 7.27
C GLU A 27 -4.36 14.06 6.30
N ARG A 28 -3.08 14.36 6.48
CA ARG A 28 -1.99 13.80 5.65
C ARG A 28 -1.76 12.31 5.88
N MET A 29 -1.94 11.82 7.11
CA MET A 29 -1.78 10.40 7.43
C MET A 29 -2.99 9.56 6.98
N GLU A 30 -4.16 10.18 6.86
CA GLU A 30 -5.38 9.55 6.33
C GLU A 30 -5.44 9.58 4.79
N ASP A 31 -4.66 10.44 4.14
CA ASP A 31 -4.53 10.51 2.69
C ASP A 31 -3.63 9.38 2.16
N GLU A 32 -4.26 8.36 1.56
CA GLU A 32 -3.58 7.19 0.96
C GLU A 32 -2.68 7.55 -0.24
N ASP A 33 -2.87 8.72 -0.85
CA ASP A 33 -2.12 9.19 -2.02
C ASP A 33 -0.98 10.17 -1.64
N ALA A 34 -0.96 10.68 -0.41
CA ALA A 34 0.06 11.61 0.06
C ALA A 34 1.27 10.88 0.68
N ASP A 35 2.49 11.30 0.31
CA ASP A 35 3.71 10.82 0.97
C ASP A 35 3.81 11.47 2.36
N HIS A 36 3.72 10.64 3.39
CA HIS A 36 3.74 11.08 4.77
C HIS A 36 5.16 11.24 5.34
N GLY A 37 6.22 10.89 4.59
CA GLY A 37 7.62 11.21 4.90
C GLY A 37 8.23 10.52 6.13
N ILE A 38 7.46 9.68 6.84
CA ILE A 38 7.91 8.92 8.04
C ILE A 38 8.39 7.52 7.67
N THR A 39 7.73 6.89 6.69
CA THR A 39 8.20 5.66 6.07
C THR A 39 8.31 5.94 4.59
N GLY A 40 9.52 5.91 4.01
CA GLY A 40 9.70 6.10 2.56
C GLY A 40 8.75 5.19 1.79
N PRO A 41 8.25 5.60 0.62
CA PRO A 41 6.94 5.27 0.07
C PRO A 41 6.53 3.81 0.32
N VAL A 42 5.91 3.55 1.48
CA VAL A 42 5.30 2.27 1.76
C VAL A 42 3.89 2.37 1.22
N HIS A 43 3.78 2.13 -0.09
CA HIS A 43 2.48 1.98 -0.73
C HIS A 43 1.75 0.80 -0.07
N TYR A 44 0.83 1.09 0.86
CA TYR A 44 -0.21 0.17 1.32
C TYR A 44 -1.25 0.02 0.20
N GLY A 45 -0.77 -0.50 -0.92
CA GLY A 45 -1.50 -0.70 -2.15
C GLY A 45 -0.68 -1.66 -2.99
N LEU A 46 -1.31 -2.72 -3.47
CA LEU A 46 -0.70 -3.70 -4.36
C LEU A 46 0.01 -2.94 -5.50
N HIS A 47 1.35 -2.94 -5.54
CA HIS A 47 2.19 -2.09 -6.41
C HIS A 47 2.09 -2.44 -7.92
N MET A 48 1.00 -3.11 -8.31
CA MET A 48 0.67 -3.55 -9.67
C MET A 48 -0.80 -3.32 -10.02
N LEU A 49 -1.53 -2.46 -9.31
CA LEU A 49 -2.73 -1.92 -9.92
C LEU A 49 -2.29 -0.98 -11.04
N PRO A 50 -2.60 -1.29 -12.31
CA PRO A 50 -2.33 -0.35 -13.38
C PRO A 50 -2.99 0.97 -13.01
N ARG A 51 -2.30 2.10 -13.27
CA ARG A 51 -2.88 3.44 -13.15
C ARG A 51 -4.32 3.36 -13.65
N HIS A 52 -5.29 3.63 -12.77
CA HIS A 52 -6.73 3.29 -12.71
C HIS A 52 -7.61 3.21 -14.00
N LYS A 53 -7.05 3.07 -15.21
CA LYS A 53 -7.71 3.16 -16.52
C LYS A 53 -7.13 2.22 -17.59
N GLU A 54 -6.12 1.39 -17.29
CA GLU A 54 -5.63 0.43 -18.30
C GLU A 54 -6.55 -0.79 -18.37
N ARG A 55 -6.99 -1.11 -19.59
CA ARG A 55 -7.90 -2.24 -19.85
C ARG A 55 -7.14 -3.56 -19.68
N MET A 56 -7.55 -4.35 -18.69
CA MET A 56 -7.03 -5.70 -18.48
C MET A 56 -7.55 -6.68 -19.55
N ILE A 57 -6.67 -7.53 -20.06
CA ILE A 57 -6.99 -8.59 -21.04
C ILE A 57 -6.65 -9.95 -20.42
N SER A 58 -7.48 -10.96 -20.65
CA SER A 58 -7.23 -12.33 -20.18
C SER A 58 -6.32 -13.10 -21.14
N VAL A 59 -5.38 -13.87 -20.56
CA VAL A 59 -4.49 -14.77 -21.29
C VAL A 59 -4.61 -16.16 -20.68
N THR A 60 -4.80 -17.19 -21.52
CA THR A 60 -4.81 -18.59 -21.10
C THR A 60 -3.55 -19.27 -21.60
N ILE A 61 -2.80 -19.91 -20.69
CA ILE A 61 -1.53 -20.58 -20.99
C ILE A 61 -1.64 -22.04 -20.57
N LYS A 62 -1.16 -22.96 -21.41
CA LYS A 62 -0.98 -24.37 -21.05
C LYS A 62 0.43 -24.58 -20.52
N MET A 63 0.57 -25.31 -19.42
CA MET A 63 1.87 -25.67 -18.84
C MET A 63 1.80 -27.02 -18.14
N PRO A 64 2.95 -27.68 -17.92
CA PRO A 64 3.02 -28.89 -17.11
C PRO A 64 2.54 -28.64 -15.68
N GLU A 65 1.87 -29.64 -15.09
CA GLU A 65 1.36 -29.57 -13.72
C GLU A 65 2.46 -29.31 -12.69
N SER A 66 3.61 -30.00 -12.82
CA SER A 66 4.77 -29.82 -11.95
C SER A 66 5.31 -28.39 -11.97
N GLN A 67 5.21 -27.69 -13.10
CA GLN A 67 5.62 -26.30 -13.21
C GLN A 67 4.63 -25.38 -12.49
N LEU A 68 3.32 -25.66 -12.61
CA LEU A 68 2.29 -24.90 -11.91
C LEU A 68 2.40 -25.04 -10.38
N GLU A 69 2.73 -26.23 -9.89
CA GLU A 69 2.98 -26.47 -8.46
C GLU A 69 4.18 -25.68 -7.94
N ARG A 70 5.29 -25.68 -8.68
CA ARG A 70 6.49 -24.89 -8.34
C ARG A 70 6.19 -23.39 -8.26
N ILE A 71 5.42 -22.87 -9.22
CA ILE A 71 4.95 -21.48 -9.23
C ILE A 71 4.07 -21.20 -8.01
N THR A 72 3.15 -22.11 -7.69
CA THR A 72 2.26 -21.96 -6.53
C THR A 72 3.03 -21.93 -5.21
N ALA A 73 4.03 -22.81 -5.06
CA ALA A 73 4.90 -22.82 -3.88
C ALA A 73 5.73 -21.53 -3.78
N ALA A 74 6.24 -21.02 -4.90
CA ALA A 74 6.97 -19.76 -4.93
C ALA A 74 6.08 -18.57 -4.56
N ALA A 75 4.88 -18.46 -5.13
CA ALA A 75 3.91 -17.40 -4.81
C ALA A 75 3.56 -17.36 -3.31
N LYS A 76 3.37 -18.54 -2.68
CA LYS A 76 3.16 -18.65 -1.23
C LYS A 76 4.32 -18.09 -0.40
N ARG A 77 5.58 -18.33 -0.81
CA ARG A 77 6.77 -17.77 -0.12
C ARG A 77 6.81 -16.26 -0.15
N TYR A 78 6.26 -15.64 -1.19
CA TYR A 78 6.17 -14.19 -1.31
C TYR A 78 4.86 -13.60 -0.77
N HIS A 79 3.99 -14.43 -0.17
CA HIS A 79 2.68 -14.00 0.34
C HIS A 79 1.80 -13.29 -0.71
N ILE A 80 1.94 -13.65 -1.98
CA ILE A 80 1.13 -13.10 -3.09
C ILE A 80 0.33 -14.19 -3.79
N SER A 81 -0.67 -13.77 -4.57
CA SER A 81 -1.46 -14.71 -5.37
C SER A 81 -0.64 -15.33 -6.49
N ARG A 82 -1.03 -16.52 -6.95
CA ARG A 82 -0.37 -17.23 -8.05
C ARG A 82 -0.39 -16.41 -9.35
N SER A 83 -1.53 -15.81 -9.68
CA SER A 83 -1.70 -14.99 -10.89
C SER A 83 -0.87 -13.71 -10.82
N GLU A 84 -0.77 -13.10 -9.64
CA GLU A 84 0.12 -11.96 -9.40
C GLU A 84 1.58 -12.35 -9.59
N TYR A 85 2.04 -13.41 -8.94
CA TYR A 85 3.42 -13.92 -9.10
C TYR A 85 3.75 -14.19 -10.58
N MET A 86 2.83 -14.82 -11.32
CA MET A 86 3.00 -15.06 -12.75
C MET A 86 3.10 -13.76 -13.55
N ARG A 87 2.27 -12.75 -13.27
CA ARG A 87 2.39 -11.43 -13.91
C ARG A 87 3.78 -10.82 -13.66
N ARG A 88 4.29 -10.87 -12.42
CA ARG A 88 5.62 -10.33 -12.10
C ARG A 88 6.73 -11.00 -12.91
N GLN A 89 6.66 -12.33 -13.06
CA GLN A 89 7.63 -13.09 -13.84
C GLN A 89 7.57 -12.78 -15.34
N LEU A 90 6.38 -12.51 -15.88
CA LEU A 90 6.19 -12.11 -17.28
C LEU A 90 6.64 -10.67 -17.56
N THR A 91 6.49 -9.76 -16.59
CA THR A 91 6.93 -8.35 -16.71
C THR A 91 8.44 -8.18 -16.49
N ASN A 92 9.07 -9.06 -15.70
CA ASN A 92 10.53 -9.06 -15.46
C ASN A 92 11.33 -9.81 -16.55
N ALA A 93 10.69 -10.27 -17.63
CA ALA A 93 11.30 -10.98 -18.74
C ALA A 93 11.69 -10.03 -19.89
#